data_AF-A0A7X8KLW6-F1
#
_entry.id   AF-A0A7X8KLW6-F1
#
_cell.length_a   1.000
_cell.length_b   1.000
_cell.length_c   1.000
_cell.angle_alpha   90.00
_cell.angle_beta   90.00
_cell.angle_gamma   90.00
#
_symmetry.space_group_name_H-M   'P 1'
#
loop_
_entity.id
_entity.type
_entity.pdbx_description
1 polymer ?
#
loop_
_entity_poly.entity_id
_entity_poly.type
_entity_poly.pdbx_seq_one_letter_code
_entity_poly.pdbx_strand_id
1 'polypeptide(L)'
;MSGRTKEAAKSFFLIVLGIFIFQALFANAPAAAEKKIRVGSFTNESSVHISPENNEYGYSYEFLQEISQYYNWELEFVPETGKESLDGLSDGRVDILSHVHYGDELKDLVDYSTRESGSCRVGLYVLKSNESISPDDLSSFNGKRIGIFAPARQVQILEKSISDFGAKPHLVKFDTAENLTEALRNGSVDGALISENNLPEDLKLIKSFPEEPFYFAVAKGNRELLLKIDSAMQNILLMDPSFRNDLFKKHYGKNLAWESILTLEEKKFIEQSPILIVSYDPEWKPFEYYDKSNKQMAGINSEILKLVEEFTGLKMKIIHHTSWNEALRRMRDGELDILTGVNRSFIWGAKNNFRLTKAILNAPIVMVMNRKSGNMEETIALPRDYFLSEVVESFHKFDNVVYLGSQEECFDALVSNKVTATFANSYVANYLISLPRYRNLYTINYGELNEEVSFGISKRCDPILVSIINKAINSIPEETKNGIIIKHSYSRDEASFIDMIYEHHVELAKGITLVLIILVIGITMVAISKSIDKKRLKKLLYYDSLTGSKNYNSFKEEVPGIIKSNPDINFAMLFIDIVEFKFINSSFGYEEGDRVLKKVSSALEGLLEGPRETFARITADHFV
;
A
#
# COMPACT_ATOMS: atom_id res chain seq x y z
N MET A 1 -62.59 5.13 -38.67
CA MET A 1 -62.37 5.82 -37.38
C MET A 1 -62.91 7.25 -37.53
N SER A 2 -64.22 7.42 -37.37
CA SER A 2 -64.96 7.91 -36.18
C SER A 2 -64.49 9.30 -35.70
N GLY A 3 -65.44 10.23 -35.51
CA GLY A 3 -65.16 11.65 -35.18
C GLY A 3 -64.20 11.91 -34.02
N ARG A 4 -63.99 10.90 -33.15
CA ARG A 4 -62.98 10.89 -32.08
C ARG A 4 -61.53 11.06 -32.58
N THR A 5 -61.17 10.60 -33.77
CA THR A 5 -59.79 10.77 -34.28
C THR A 5 -59.48 12.20 -34.74
N LYS A 6 -60.48 12.96 -35.20
CA LYS A 6 -60.29 14.36 -35.59
C LYS A 6 -60.17 15.29 -34.38
N GLU A 7 -60.91 15.03 -33.30
CA GLU A 7 -60.76 15.78 -32.05
C GLU A 7 -59.43 15.49 -31.35
N ALA A 8 -58.98 14.23 -31.36
CA ALA A 8 -57.66 13.87 -30.85
C ALA A 8 -56.53 14.56 -31.64
N ALA A 9 -56.64 14.61 -32.97
CA ALA A 9 -55.66 15.31 -33.81
C ALA A 9 -55.65 16.83 -33.58
N LYS A 10 -56.82 17.47 -33.39
CA LYS A 10 -56.91 18.90 -33.04
C LYS A 10 -56.33 19.19 -31.66
N SER A 11 -56.62 18.36 -30.67
CA SER A 11 -56.09 18.52 -29.31
C SER A 11 -54.58 18.32 -29.28
N PHE A 12 -54.06 17.33 -30.02
CA PHE A 12 -52.63 17.11 -30.18
C PHE A 12 -51.95 18.30 -30.88
N PHE A 13 -52.55 18.84 -31.95
CA PHE A 13 -52.00 20.02 -32.63
C PHE A 13 -51.99 21.26 -31.73
N LEU A 14 -53.04 21.47 -30.91
CA LEU A 14 -53.09 22.58 -29.95
C LEU A 14 -52.08 22.43 -28.81
N ILE A 15 -51.82 21.19 -28.35
CA ILE A 15 -50.79 20.91 -27.34
C ILE A 15 -49.39 21.16 -27.94
N VAL A 16 -49.13 20.69 -29.16
CA VAL A 16 -47.85 20.93 -29.85
C VAL A 16 -47.65 22.42 -30.11
N LEU A 17 -48.68 23.14 -30.57
CA LEU A 17 -48.63 24.59 -30.75
C LEU A 17 -48.43 25.32 -29.42
N GLY A 18 -49.08 24.86 -28.34
CA GLY A 18 -48.87 25.36 -26.99
C GLY A 18 -47.44 25.17 -26.50
N ILE A 19 -46.82 24.00 -26.78
CA ILE A 19 -45.42 23.73 -26.46
C ILE A 19 -44.48 24.63 -27.26
N PHE A 20 -44.75 24.86 -28.55
CA PHE A 20 -43.95 25.77 -29.38
C PHE A 20 -44.07 27.23 -28.93
N ILE A 21 -45.27 27.68 -28.55
CA ILE A 21 -45.48 29.03 -28.00
C ILE A 21 -44.82 29.16 -26.62
N PHE A 22 -44.88 28.12 -25.79
CA PHE A 22 -44.21 28.09 -24.49
C PHE A 22 -42.68 28.14 -24.67
N GLN A 23 -42.10 27.37 -25.60
CA GLN A 23 -40.67 27.46 -25.90
C GLN A 23 -40.27 28.82 -26.51
N ALA A 24 -41.12 29.44 -27.33
CA ALA A 24 -40.87 30.77 -27.88
C ALA A 24 -40.95 31.89 -26.82
N LEU A 25 -41.77 31.71 -25.78
CA LEU A 25 -41.87 32.62 -24.64
C LEU A 25 -40.66 32.53 -23.69
N PHE A 26 -39.96 31.39 -23.64
CA PHE A 26 -38.73 31.21 -22.85
C PHE A 26 -37.44 31.43 -23.65
N ALA A 27 -37.48 31.41 -24.99
CA ALA A 27 -36.31 31.63 -25.84
C ALA A 27 -35.82 33.10 -25.90
N ASN A 28 -36.62 34.05 -25.39
CA ASN A 28 -36.31 35.48 -25.41
C ASN A 28 -36.15 36.09 -24.00
N ALA A 29 -35.79 35.29 -23.00
CA ALA A 29 -35.13 35.88 -21.84
C ALA A 29 -33.78 36.44 -22.37
N PRO A 30 -33.51 37.76 -22.28
CA PRO A 30 -32.21 38.27 -22.67
C PRO A 30 -31.17 37.53 -21.83
N ALA A 31 -30.29 36.77 -22.49
CA ALA A 31 -29.07 36.31 -21.86
C ALA A 31 -28.43 37.55 -21.24
N ALA A 32 -28.19 37.51 -19.92
CA ALA A 32 -27.59 38.63 -19.20
C ALA A 32 -26.35 39.07 -19.99
N ALA A 33 -26.31 40.35 -20.39
CA ALA A 33 -25.24 40.87 -21.22
C ALA A 33 -23.89 40.48 -20.61
N GLU A 34 -23.11 39.71 -21.36
CA GLU A 34 -21.79 39.22 -20.97
C GLU A 34 -20.89 40.44 -20.75
N LYS A 35 -20.54 40.71 -19.50
CA LYS A 35 -19.75 41.89 -19.14
C LYS A 35 -18.27 41.50 -19.24
N LYS A 36 -17.57 42.08 -20.21
CA LYS A 36 -16.12 41.95 -20.34
C LYS A 36 -15.42 42.72 -19.22
N ILE A 37 -14.50 42.07 -18.51
CA ILE A 37 -13.74 42.64 -17.40
C ILE A 37 -12.25 42.52 -17.72
N ARG A 38 -11.55 43.66 -17.75
CA ARG A 38 -10.11 43.71 -18.06
C ARG A 38 -9.30 43.62 -16.77
N VAL A 39 -8.35 42.69 -16.73
CA VAL A 39 -7.55 42.37 -15.55
C VAL A 39 -6.09 42.71 -15.84
N GLY A 40 -5.50 43.59 -15.03
CA GLY A 40 -4.07 43.88 -15.02
C GLY A 40 -3.37 43.26 -13.80
N SER A 41 -2.05 43.16 -13.83
CA SER A 41 -1.25 42.62 -12.72
C SER A 41 -0.34 43.69 -12.12
N PHE A 42 -0.41 43.91 -10.82
CA PHE A 42 0.42 44.92 -10.16
C PHE A 42 1.87 44.46 -9.97
N THR A 43 2.12 43.17 -9.93
CA THR A 43 3.47 42.60 -10.00
C THR A 43 3.47 41.47 -11.03
N ASN A 44 4.65 41.09 -11.53
CA ASN A 44 4.76 39.86 -12.32
C ASN A 44 4.51 38.67 -11.40
N GLU A 45 3.39 37.99 -11.59
CA GLU A 45 3.17 36.73 -10.90
C GLU A 45 4.09 35.69 -11.56
N SER A 46 5.10 35.20 -10.84
CA SER A 46 6.00 34.15 -11.34
C SER A 46 5.41 32.78 -10.99
N SER A 47 4.54 32.21 -11.84
CA SER A 47 4.00 30.85 -11.66
C SER A 47 4.71 29.83 -12.57
N VAL A 48 4.83 28.59 -12.10
CA VAL A 48 5.52 27.48 -12.81
C VAL A 48 4.92 27.15 -14.19
N HIS A 49 3.71 27.63 -14.46
CA HIS A 49 2.88 27.23 -15.60
C HIS A 49 2.38 28.40 -16.45
N ILE A 50 2.91 29.61 -16.28
CA ILE A 50 2.56 30.70 -17.20
C ILE A 50 3.08 30.35 -18.58
N SER A 51 2.16 30.26 -19.55
CA SER A 51 2.54 30.33 -20.96
C SER A 51 3.10 31.74 -21.19
N PRO A 52 4.40 31.89 -21.58
CA PRO A 52 5.04 33.19 -21.74
C PRO A 52 4.35 34.12 -22.75
N GLU A 53 3.40 33.60 -23.54
CA GLU A 53 2.78 34.33 -24.63
C GLU A 53 1.42 34.98 -24.27
N ASN A 54 0.68 34.51 -23.25
CA ASN A 54 -0.75 34.91 -23.09
C ASN A 54 -1.25 35.31 -21.68
N ASN A 55 -0.49 35.17 -20.58
CA ASN A 55 -1.00 35.44 -19.21
C ASN A 55 -2.31 34.66 -18.81
N GLU A 56 -2.64 33.58 -19.52
CA GLU A 56 -3.88 32.79 -19.37
C GLU A 56 -3.80 31.68 -18.30
N TYR A 57 -2.79 31.68 -17.43
CA TYR A 57 -2.61 30.63 -16.43
C TYR A 57 -1.80 31.11 -15.22
N GLY A 58 -2.30 30.90 -14.00
CA GLY A 58 -1.65 31.35 -12.75
C GLY A 58 -2.60 31.34 -11.56
N TYR A 59 -2.10 31.68 -10.37
CA TYR A 59 -2.90 31.73 -9.14
C TYR A 59 -3.99 32.80 -9.26
N SER A 60 -3.63 34.03 -9.63
CA SER A 60 -4.63 35.11 -9.75
C SER A 60 -5.61 34.87 -10.89
N TYR A 61 -5.16 34.22 -11.97
CA TYR A 61 -6.01 33.83 -13.10
C TYR A 61 -7.13 32.87 -12.64
N GLU A 62 -6.77 31.74 -12.03
CA GLU A 62 -7.75 30.73 -11.63
C GLU A 62 -8.70 31.24 -10.53
N PHE A 63 -8.20 32.05 -9.59
CA PHE A 63 -9.07 32.69 -8.60
C PHE A 63 -10.08 33.63 -9.30
N LEU A 64 -9.63 34.51 -10.20
CA LEU A 64 -10.54 35.41 -10.90
C LEU A 64 -11.51 34.66 -11.81
N GLN A 65 -11.11 33.53 -12.41
CA GLN A 65 -12.02 32.65 -13.16
C GLN A 65 -13.07 32.00 -12.25
N GLU A 66 -12.75 31.68 -11.00
CA GLU A 66 -13.76 31.23 -10.05
C GLU A 66 -14.74 32.36 -9.70
N ILE A 67 -14.25 33.60 -9.56
CA ILE A 67 -15.09 34.79 -9.33
C ILE A 67 -15.99 35.10 -10.54
N SER A 68 -15.47 34.97 -11.77
CA SER A 68 -16.19 35.31 -13.01
C SER A 68 -17.47 34.48 -13.18
N GLN A 69 -17.45 33.22 -12.74
CA GLN A 69 -18.58 32.30 -12.78
C GLN A 69 -19.81 32.79 -11.99
N TYR A 70 -19.62 33.55 -10.90
CA TYR A 70 -20.73 34.07 -10.09
C TYR A 70 -21.51 35.20 -10.77
N TYR A 71 -20.93 35.85 -11.78
CA TYR A 71 -21.51 37.02 -12.43
C TYR A 71 -21.51 36.96 -13.96
N ASN A 72 -21.16 35.80 -14.53
CA ASN A 72 -21.06 35.57 -15.97
C ASN A 72 -20.16 36.61 -16.66
N TRP A 73 -18.96 36.82 -16.10
CA TRP A 73 -17.96 37.75 -16.65
C TRP A 73 -17.07 37.04 -17.65
N GLU A 74 -16.74 37.75 -18.74
CA GLU A 74 -15.67 37.36 -19.64
C GLU A 74 -14.40 38.11 -19.22
N LEU A 75 -13.35 37.39 -18.83
CA LEU A 75 -12.10 38.00 -18.36
C LEU A 75 -11.12 38.21 -19.52
N GLU A 76 -10.57 39.41 -19.63
CA GLU A 76 -9.49 39.77 -20.55
C GLU A 76 -8.26 40.20 -19.76
N PHE A 77 -7.20 39.40 -19.81
CA PHE A 77 -5.95 39.71 -19.11
C PHE A 77 -5.09 40.60 -19.99
N VAL A 78 -4.79 41.82 -19.52
CA VAL A 78 -3.90 42.73 -20.23
C VAL A 78 -2.44 42.38 -19.93
N PRO A 79 -1.52 42.50 -20.89
CA PRO A 79 -0.11 42.16 -20.71
C PRO A 79 0.67 43.20 -19.88
N GLU A 80 0.07 44.37 -19.64
CA GLU A 80 0.67 45.46 -18.84
C GLU A 80 0.84 45.03 -17.38
N THR A 81 1.95 45.42 -16.77
CA THR A 81 2.29 45.08 -15.37
C THR A 81 2.74 46.32 -14.57
N GLY A 82 2.64 46.24 -13.24
CA GLY A 82 3.17 47.28 -12.36
C GLY A 82 2.52 48.64 -12.55
N LYS A 83 3.35 49.65 -12.81
CA LYS A 83 2.89 51.03 -12.99
C LYS A 83 1.98 51.18 -14.21
N GLU A 84 2.22 50.44 -15.29
CA GLU A 84 1.40 50.52 -16.50
C GLU A 84 -0.03 50.05 -16.24
N SER A 85 -0.21 48.95 -15.48
CA SER A 85 -1.55 48.49 -15.09
C SER A 85 -2.24 49.46 -14.13
N LEU A 86 -1.49 50.11 -13.23
CA LEU A 86 -2.03 51.12 -12.32
C LEU A 86 -2.51 52.37 -13.07
N ASP A 87 -1.73 52.83 -14.05
CA ASP A 87 -2.11 53.91 -14.96
C ASP A 87 -3.33 53.47 -15.80
N GLY A 88 -3.34 52.22 -16.26
CA GLY A 88 -4.48 51.60 -16.95
C GLY A 88 -5.75 51.51 -16.12
N LEU A 89 -5.64 51.29 -14.81
CA LEU A 89 -6.77 51.30 -13.87
C LEU A 89 -7.33 52.73 -13.73
N SER A 90 -6.45 53.72 -13.65
CA SER A 90 -6.82 55.13 -13.51
C SER A 90 -7.53 55.67 -14.76
N ASP A 91 -7.08 55.26 -15.95
CA ASP A 91 -7.63 55.68 -17.24
C ASP A 91 -8.78 54.77 -17.74
N GLY A 92 -9.15 53.74 -16.98
CA GLY A 92 -10.26 52.82 -17.31
C GLY A 92 -9.96 51.81 -18.42
N ARG A 93 -8.68 51.55 -18.71
CA ARG A 93 -8.22 50.45 -19.58
C ARG A 93 -8.19 49.11 -18.82
N VAL A 94 -8.02 49.15 -17.50
CA VAL A 94 -8.06 48.00 -16.59
C VAL A 94 -9.21 48.20 -15.60
N ASP A 95 -9.94 47.13 -15.30
CA ASP A 95 -11.07 47.15 -14.35
C ASP A 95 -10.67 46.57 -12.98
N ILE A 96 -9.82 45.53 -12.98
CA ILE A 96 -9.32 44.85 -11.77
C ILE A 96 -7.79 44.76 -11.84
N LEU A 97 -7.11 45.11 -10.74
CA LEU A 97 -5.72 44.79 -10.50
C LEU A 97 -5.60 43.54 -9.63
N SER A 98 -4.73 42.63 -10.05
CA SER A 98 -4.34 41.44 -9.28
C SER A 98 -2.98 41.64 -8.60
N HIS A 99 -2.71 40.83 -7.57
CA HIS A 99 -1.45 40.82 -6.83
C HIS A 99 -1.05 42.18 -6.21
N VAL A 100 -2.02 42.91 -5.66
CA VAL A 100 -1.77 44.25 -5.10
C VAL A 100 -1.46 44.16 -3.61
N HIS A 101 -0.31 44.68 -3.19
CA HIS A 101 0.02 44.84 -1.78
C HIS A 101 -0.54 46.17 -1.23
N TYR A 102 -0.80 46.23 0.08
CA TYR A 102 -1.13 47.49 0.73
C TYR A 102 0.08 48.42 0.74
N GLY A 103 -0.09 49.61 0.17
CA GLY A 103 0.90 50.68 0.17
C GLY A 103 0.22 52.02 0.44
N ASP A 104 0.87 52.88 1.22
CA ASP A 104 0.35 54.23 1.50
C ASP A 104 0.21 55.06 0.21
N GLU A 105 1.07 54.80 -0.76
CA GLU A 105 1.09 55.42 -2.09
C GLU A 105 -0.12 55.06 -2.97
N LEU A 106 -0.82 53.95 -2.68
CA LEU A 106 -1.97 53.46 -3.46
C LEU A 106 -3.32 53.84 -2.83
N LYS A 107 -3.31 54.34 -1.59
CA LYS A 107 -4.51 54.56 -0.76
C LYS A 107 -5.59 55.42 -1.43
N ASP A 108 -5.15 56.40 -2.21
CA ASP A 108 -6.03 57.36 -2.89
C ASP A 108 -6.36 56.96 -4.34
N LEU A 109 -5.72 55.90 -4.87
CA LEU A 109 -5.86 55.45 -6.25
C LEU A 109 -6.73 54.19 -6.38
N VAL A 110 -6.72 53.32 -5.37
CA VAL A 110 -7.42 52.03 -5.43
C VAL A 110 -8.28 51.77 -4.19
N ASP A 111 -9.30 50.94 -4.36
CA ASP A 111 -9.99 50.26 -3.27
C ASP A 111 -9.68 48.75 -3.34
N TYR A 112 -9.29 48.18 -2.22
CA TYR A 112 -8.85 46.79 -2.08
C TYR A 112 -10.03 45.88 -1.72
N SER A 113 -9.97 44.62 -2.18
CA SER A 113 -10.85 43.56 -1.70
C SER A 113 -10.77 43.45 -0.18
N THR A 114 -11.91 43.19 0.46
CA THR A 114 -12.01 43.08 1.92
C THR A 114 -11.20 41.90 2.47
N ARG A 115 -11.00 40.86 1.65
CA ARG A 115 -10.18 39.67 1.98
C ARG A 115 -8.95 39.62 1.11
N GLU A 116 -7.85 39.10 1.65
CA GLU A 116 -6.66 38.83 0.85
C GLU A 116 -6.94 37.74 -0.20
N SER A 117 -6.50 37.98 -1.43
CA SER A 117 -6.60 37.00 -2.51
C SER A 117 -5.53 35.91 -2.36
N GLY A 118 -4.39 36.22 -1.74
CA GLY A 118 -3.37 35.24 -1.37
C GLY A 118 -2.25 35.85 -0.53
N SER A 119 -1.16 35.09 -0.36
CA SER A 119 0.04 35.55 0.35
C SER A 119 1.31 35.16 -0.40
N CYS A 120 2.33 36.00 -0.23
CA CYS A 120 3.67 35.77 -0.74
C CYS A 120 4.63 35.44 0.39
N ARG A 121 5.51 34.47 0.13
CA ARG A 121 6.62 34.15 1.01
C ARG A 121 7.64 35.27 0.96
N VAL A 122 8.13 35.66 2.14
CA VAL A 122 9.18 36.66 2.27
C VAL A 122 10.39 36.00 2.91
N GLY A 123 11.54 36.08 2.24
CA GLY A 123 12.77 35.49 2.74
C GLY A 123 14.00 36.31 2.36
N LEU A 124 15.01 36.22 3.22
CA LEU A 124 16.37 36.66 2.92
C LEU A 124 17.15 35.48 2.38
N TYR A 125 17.65 35.61 1.15
CA TYR A 125 18.34 34.57 0.40
C TYR A 125 19.78 34.97 0.07
N VAL A 126 20.64 33.97 -0.12
CA VAL A 126 21.99 34.13 -0.67
C VAL A 126 22.27 32.98 -1.64
N LEU A 127 23.34 33.05 -2.45
CA LEU A 127 23.75 31.91 -3.29
C LEU A 127 24.14 30.70 -2.44
N LYS A 128 23.77 29.50 -2.87
CA LYS A 128 24.19 28.24 -2.22
C LYS A 128 25.71 28.11 -2.10
N SER A 129 26.45 28.54 -3.12
CA SER A 129 27.91 28.56 -3.14
C SER A 129 28.54 29.45 -2.07
N ASN A 130 27.79 30.37 -1.47
CA ASN A 130 28.28 31.26 -0.44
C ASN A 130 28.21 30.60 0.94
N GLU A 131 29.22 29.82 1.31
CA GLU A 131 29.30 29.13 2.62
C GLU A 131 29.54 30.08 3.81
N SER A 132 29.94 31.34 3.58
CA SER A 132 30.27 32.29 4.64
C SER A 132 29.07 32.77 5.46
N ILE A 133 27.85 32.58 4.95
CA ILE A 133 26.60 33.01 5.59
C ILE A 133 25.80 31.76 5.98
N SER A 134 25.57 31.61 7.28
CA SER A 134 24.80 30.50 7.86
C SER A 134 23.30 30.85 7.95
N PRO A 135 22.41 29.85 7.85
CA PRO A 135 20.99 30.05 8.14
C PRO A 135 20.77 30.63 9.54
N ASP A 136 19.81 31.55 9.65
CA ASP A 136 19.43 32.36 10.82
C ASP A 136 20.53 33.25 11.42
N ASP A 137 21.72 33.33 10.83
CA ASP A 137 22.76 34.27 11.24
C ASP A 137 22.62 35.60 10.48
N LEU A 138 21.94 36.57 11.10
CA LEU A 138 21.83 37.93 10.56
C LEU A 138 23.07 38.80 10.81
N SER A 139 23.95 38.41 11.73
CA SER A 139 25.12 39.21 12.09
C SER A 139 26.15 39.26 10.97
N SER A 140 26.20 38.21 10.14
CA SER A 140 27.09 38.10 8.98
C SER A 140 26.82 39.14 7.89
N PHE A 141 25.68 39.84 7.94
CA PHE A 141 25.32 40.90 6.99
C PHE A 141 25.85 42.28 7.34
N ASN A 142 26.64 42.42 8.41
CA ASN A 142 27.22 43.72 8.76
C ASN A 142 28.14 44.25 7.64
N GLY A 143 27.86 45.45 7.13
CA GLY A 143 28.60 46.07 6.01
C GLY A 143 28.38 45.41 4.64
N LYS A 144 27.55 44.38 4.54
CA LYS A 144 27.21 43.70 3.28
C LYS A 144 26.09 44.41 2.52
N ARG A 145 25.98 44.15 1.23
CA ARG A 145 24.89 44.69 0.39
C ARG A 145 23.73 43.72 0.35
N ILE A 146 22.52 44.18 0.71
CA ILE A 146 21.30 43.39 0.57
C ILE A 146 20.45 44.04 -0.51
N GLY A 147 20.18 43.31 -1.58
CA GLY A 147 19.23 43.74 -2.59
C GLY A 147 17.79 43.47 -2.13
N ILE A 148 16.88 44.38 -2.48
CA ILE A 148 15.51 44.41 -1.99
C ILE A 148 14.55 44.33 -3.17
N PHE A 149 13.76 43.26 -3.18
CA PHE A 149 12.53 43.10 -3.96
C PHE A 149 11.42 42.62 -3.01
N ALA A 150 10.98 43.54 -2.16
CA ALA A 150 9.93 43.29 -1.18
C ALA A 150 9.22 44.61 -0.80
N PRO A 151 7.95 44.56 -0.36
CA PRO A 151 7.21 45.75 0.06
C PRO A 151 7.87 46.48 1.25
N ALA A 152 7.62 47.79 1.36
CA ALA A 152 8.27 48.66 2.35
C ALA A 152 8.14 48.15 3.79
N ARG A 153 6.99 47.56 4.14
CA ARG A 153 6.74 46.94 5.45
C ARG A 153 7.74 45.82 5.76
N GLN A 154 8.03 44.96 4.78
CA GLN A 154 8.96 43.84 4.94
C GLN A 154 10.40 44.32 5.05
N VAL A 155 10.76 45.41 4.36
CA VAL A 155 12.05 46.07 4.52
C VAL A 155 12.25 46.57 5.95
N GLN A 156 11.23 47.20 6.54
CA GLN A 156 11.29 47.66 7.94
C GLN A 156 11.44 46.48 8.93
N ILE A 157 10.77 45.36 8.67
CA ILE A 157 10.90 44.14 9.48
C ILE A 157 12.32 43.59 9.38
N LEU A 158 12.91 43.55 8.18
CA LEU A 158 14.30 43.15 7.96
C LEU A 158 15.26 44.06 8.73
N GLU A 159 15.15 45.38 8.57
CA GLU A 159 16.01 46.36 9.24
C GLU A 159 15.98 46.21 10.76
N LYS A 160 14.77 46.07 11.34
CA LYS A 160 14.62 45.80 12.77
C LYS A 160 15.29 44.48 13.16
N SER A 161 15.03 43.42 12.40
CA SER A 161 15.57 42.09 12.67
C SER A 161 17.09 42.05 12.57
N ILE A 162 17.72 42.79 11.68
CA ILE A 162 19.19 42.84 11.54
C ILE A 162 19.80 43.74 12.62
N SER A 163 19.13 44.85 12.95
CA SER A 163 19.55 45.76 14.03
C SER A 163 19.60 45.07 15.39
N ASP A 164 18.66 44.15 15.67
CA ASP A 164 18.65 43.34 16.89
C ASP A 164 19.91 42.45 17.02
N PHE A 165 20.60 42.15 15.92
CA PHE A 165 21.85 41.39 15.87
C PHE A 165 23.10 42.29 15.69
N GLY A 166 22.94 43.61 15.76
CA GLY A 166 24.05 44.58 15.71
C GLY A 166 24.68 44.77 14.32
N ALA A 167 24.05 44.29 13.25
CA ALA A 167 24.54 44.44 11.88
C ALA A 167 23.90 45.65 11.17
N LYS A 168 24.65 46.29 10.26
CA LYS A 168 24.19 47.39 9.41
C LYS A 168 24.52 47.13 7.94
N PRO A 169 23.58 46.58 7.15
CA PRO A 169 23.79 46.34 5.73
C PRO A 169 23.49 47.59 4.89
N HIS A 170 23.99 47.59 3.66
CA HIS A 170 23.63 48.56 2.63
C HIS A 170 22.49 48.01 1.78
N LEU A 171 21.31 48.63 1.85
CA LEU A 171 20.13 48.17 1.11
C LEU A 171 20.09 48.78 -0.30
N VAL A 172 19.85 47.95 -1.32
CA VAL A 172 19.77 48.35 -2.73
C VAL A 172 18.43 47.87 -3.30
N LYS A 173 17.58 48.79 -3.78
CA LYS A 173 16.27 48.41 -4.36
C LYS A 173 16.42 47.92 -5.80
N PHE A 174 15.63 46.92 -6.17
CA PHE A 174 15.51 46.39 -7.52
C PHE A 174 14.05 46.38 -7.96
N ASP A 175 13.81 46.55 -9.26
CA ASP A 175 12.46 46.62 -9.83
C ASP A 175 11.84 45.24 -10.07
N THR A 176 12.66 44.18 -10.21
CA THR A 176 12.21 42.80 -10.42
C THR A 176 13.07 41.81 -9.63
N ALA A 177 12.48 40.65 -9.29
CA ALA A 177 13.23 39.56 -8.65
C ALA A 177 14.33 39.02 -9.57
N GLU A 178 14.11 38.93 -10.88
CA GLU A 178 15.12 38.46 -11.84
C GLU A 178 16.39 39.33 -11.79
N ASN A 179 16.23 40.65 -11.86
CA ASN A 179 17.36 41.59 -11.79
C ASN A 179 18.11 41.48 -10.47
N LEU A 180 17.38 41.30 -9.37
CA LEU A 180 17.97 41.08 -8.05
C LEU A 180 18.76 39.76 -7.98
N THR A 181 18.19 38.67 -8.52
CA THR A 181 18.88 37.37 -8.53
C THR A 181 20.11 37.36 -9.43
N GLU A 182 20.09 38.07 -10.56
CA GLU A 182 21.27 38.27 -11.40
C GLU A 182 22.34 39.12 -10.69
N ALA A 183 21.93 40.19 -10.00
CA ALA A 183 22.82 41.00 -9.16
C ALA A 183 23.43 40.19 -8.00
N LEU A 184 22.71 39.19 -7.49
CA LEU A 184 23.23 38.28 -6.49
C LEU A 184 24.25 37.31 -7.11
N ARG A 185 23.97 36.75 -8.30
CA ARG A 185 24.88 35.84 -9.04
C ARG A 185 26.18 36.50 -9.47
N ASN A 186 26.12 37.76 -9.90
CA ASN A 186 27.31 38.52 -10.32
C ASN A 186 28.08 39.17 -9.14
N GLY A 187 27.59 39.01 -7.91
CA GLY A 187 28.23 39.52 -6.70
C GLY A 187 28.06 41.03 -6.48
N SER A 188 27.09 41.67 -7.13
CA SER A 188 26.72 43.08 -6.87
C SER A 188 25.95 43.27 -5.56
N VAL A 189 25.32 42.20 -5.05
CA VAL A 189 24.77 42.13 -3.70
C VAL A 189 25.20 40.83 -3.04
N ASP A 190 25.28 40.83 -1.71
CA ASP A 190 25.64 39.65 -0.91
C ASP A 190 24.43 38.82 -0.50
N GLY A 191 23.24 39.43 -0.45
CA GLY A 191 21.97 38.78 -0.17
C GLY A 191 20.78 39.48 -0.83
N ALA A 192 19.65 38.81 -0.88
CA ALA A 192 18.45 39.25 -1.55
C ALA A 192 17.23 39.04 -0.64
N LEU A 193 16.54 40.12 -0.26
CA LEU A 193 15.21 40.04 0.33
C LEU A 193 14.20 39.93 -0.81
N ILE A 194 13.57 38.77 -0.95
CA ILE A 194 12.63 38.46 -2.03
C ILE A 194 11.27 38.15 -1.41
N SER A 195 10.23 38.81 -1.92
CA SER A 195 8.82 38.59 -1.60
C SER A 195 8.10 37.91 -2.77
N GLU A 196 8.49 36.68 -3.09
CA GLU A 196 7.88 35.88 -4.16
C GLU A 196 7.76 34.42 -3.73
N ASN A 197 6.84 33.72 -4.40
CA ASN A 197 6.57 32.30 -4.12
C ASN A 197 7.41 31.35 -4.98
N ASN A 198 7.93 31.80 -6.13
CA ASN A 198 8.80 31.02 -7.00
C ASN A 198 10.25 31.52 -6.88
N LEU A 199 11.16 30.66 -6.44
CA LEU A 199 12.54 31.04 -6.15
C LEU A 199 13.50 30.18 -6.96
N PRO A 200 14.60 30.75 -7.48
CA PRO A 200 15.61 29.98 -8.17
C PRO A 200 16.27 28.92 -7.26
N GLU A 201 16.54 27.74 -7.83
CA GLU A 201 17.11 26.60 -7.09
C GLU A 201 18.53 26.82 -6.58
N ASP A 202 19.27 27.79 -7.14
CA ASP A 202 20.64 28.14 -6.75
C ASP A 202 20.70 29.02 -5.49
N LEU A 203 19.55 29.42 -4.94
CA LEU A 203 19.45 30.20 -3.71
C LEU A 203 19.27 29.31 -2.48
N LYS A 204 19.82 29.77 -1.36
CA LYS A 204 19.54 29.24 -0.03
C LYS A 204 18.83 30.28 0.84
N LEU A 205 17.80 29.84 1.57
CA LEU A 205 17.08 30.66 2.53
C LEU A 205 17.94 30.84 3.79
N ILE A 206 18.21 32.08 4.15
CA ILE A 206 18.89 32.43 5.40
C ILE A 206 17.89 32.70 6.51
N LYS A 207 16.84 33.47 6.22
CA LYS A 207 15.79 33.79 7.21
C LYS A 207 14.45 33.99 6.54
N SER A 208 13.40 33.39 7.11
CA SER A 208 12.01 33.66 6.71
C SER A 208 11.42 34.81 7.51
N PHE A 209 10.51 35.54 6.88
CA PHE A 209 9.74 36.62 7.47
C PHE A 209 8.24 36.30 7.39
N PRO A 210 7.39 37.00 8.18
CA PRO A 210 5.94 36.86 8.06
C PRO A 210 5.49 37.07 6.61
N GLU A 211 4.61 36.20 6.13
CA GLU A 211 4.08 36.28 4.77
C GLU A 211 3.43 37.64 4.50
N GLU A 212 3.56 38.13 3.27
CA GLU A 212 2.97 39.38 2.84
C GLU A 212 1.69 39.10 2.06
N PRO A 213 0.51 39.55 2.54
CA PRO A 213 -0.73 39.35 1.83
C PRO A 213 -0.81 40.24 0.57
N PHE A 214 -1.50 39.73 -0.44
CA PHE A 214 -1.89 40.50 -1.63
C PHE A 214 -3.40 40.39 -1.87
N TYR A 215 -3.94 41.36 -2.59
CA TYR A 215 -5.37 41.60 -2.74
C TYR A 215 -5.72 41.81 -4.22
N PHE A 216 -7.01 41.69 -4.52
CA PHE A 216 -7.55 42.31 -5.72
C PHE A 216 -7.82 43.78 -5.43
N ALA A 217 -7.65 44.65 -6.40
CA ALA A 217 -7.98 46.06 -6.26
C ALA A 217 -8.77 46.57 -7.47
N VAL A 218 -9.63 47.54 -7.24
CA VAL A 218 -10.36 48.26 -8.29
C VAL A 218 -10.08 49.74 -8.18
N ALA A 219 -10.42 50.52 -9.22
CA ALA A 219 -10.28 51.96 -9.19
C ALA A 219 -11.03 52.57 -7.99
N LYS A 220 -10.42 53.57 -7.34
CA LYS A 220 -11.01 54.24 -6.17
C LYS A 220 -12.46 54.65 -6.44
N GLY A 221 -13.37 54.25 -5.54
CA GLY A 221 -14.79 54.59 -5.64
C GLY A 221 -15.62 53.63 -6.51
N ASN A 222 -15.03 52.63 -7.16
CA ASN A 222 -15.76 51.59 -7.91
C ASN A 222 -16.39 50.54 -6.98
N ARG A 223 -17.36 50.98 -6.16
CA ARG A 223 -18.00 50.15 -5.13
C ARG A 223 -18.79 48.98 -5.72
N GLU A 224 -19.37 49.14 -6.91
CA GLU A 224 -20.17 48.07 -7.53
C GLU A 224 -19.31 46.85 -7.86
N LEU A 225 -18.16 47.07 -8.52
CA LEU A 225 -17.27 45.98 -8.90
C LEU A 225 -16.63 45.35 -7.67
N LEU A 226 -16.21 46.17 -6.70
CA LEU A 226 -15.62 45.69 -5.45
C LEU A 226 -16.58 44.81 -4.65
N LEU A 227 -17.85 45.22 -4.51
CA LEU A 227 -18.87 44.43 -3.79
C LEU A 227 -19.11 43.08 -4.46
N LYS A 228 -19.08 43.02 -5.80
CA LYS A 228 -19.20 41.76 -6.54
C LYS A 228 -18.02 40.84 -6.26
N ILE A 229 -16.80 41.36 -6.36
CA ILE A 229 -15.57 40.61 -6.04
C ILE A 229 -15.63 40.08 -4.60
N ASP A 230 -15.90 40.95 -3.62
CA ASP A 230 -15.95 40.57 -2.21
C ASP A 230 -17.02 39.52 -1.91
N SER A 231 -18.21 39.66 -2.51
CA SER A 231 -19.30 38.68 -2.35
C SER A 231 -18.95 37.32 -2.97
N ALA A 232 -18.30 37.30 -4.14
CA ALA A 232 -17.84 36.04 -4.74
C ALA A 232 -16.72 35.41 -3.90
N MET A 233 -15.71 36.17 -3.51
CA MET A 233 -14.64 35.69 -2.63
C MET A 233 -15.20 35.13 -1.33
N GLN A 234 -16.19 35.78 -0.72
CA GLN A 234 -16.84 35.29 0.49
C GLN A 234 -17.55 33.96 0.25
N ASN A 235 -18.29 33.82 -0.85
CA ASN A 235 -19.00 32.57 -1.17
C ASN A 235 -18.02 31.42 -1.47
N ILE A 236 -16.98 31.68 -2.27
CA ILE A 236 -15.92 30.71 -2.59
C ILE A 236 -15.29 30.21 -1.29
N LEU A 237 -14.83 31.12 -0.43
CA LEU A 237 -14.14 30.75 0.82
C LEU A 237 -15.08 30.16 1.89
N LEU A 238 -16.39 30.38 1.79
CA LEU A 238 -17.38 29.75 2.65
C LEU A 238 -17.68 28.32 2.21
N MET A 239 -17.76 28.08 0.90
CA MET A 239 -18.02 26.75 0.32
C MET A 239 -16.76 25.87 0.31
N ASP A 240 -15.60 26.47 0.03
CA ASP A 240 -14.30 25.84 0.01
C ASP A 240 -13.28 26.68 0.82
N PRO A 241 -13.16 26.42 2.12
CA PRO A 241 -12.18 27.10 2.97
C PRO A 241 -10.71 26.83 2.60
N SER A 242 -10.40 25.74 1.89
CA SER A 242 -9.03 25.38 1.50
C SER A 242 -8.63 25.92 0.13
N PHE A 243 -9.57 26.46 -0.65
CA PHE A 243 -9.38 27.00 -2.00
C PHE A 243 -8.04 27.74 -2.21
N ARG A 244 -7.74 28.75 -1.38
CA ARG A 244 -6.48 29.53 -1.50
C ARG A 244 -5.23 28.69 -1.28
N ASN A 245 -5.27 27.80 -0.30
CA ASN A 245 -4.14 26.95 0.03
C ASN A 245 -3.92 25.87 -1.03
N ASP A 246 -4.99 25.34 -1.62
CA ASP A 246 -4.89 24.35 -2.69
C ASP A 246 -4.38 24.99 -3.98
N LEU A 247 -4.83 26.21 -4.28
CA LEU A 247 -4.31 27.02 -5.38
C LEU A 247 -2.83 27.39 -5.16
N PHE A 248 -2.46 27.76 -3.93
CA PHE A 248 -1.06 28.03 -3.56
C PHE A 248 -0.18 26.80 -3.79
N LYS A 249 -0.61 25.62 -3.32
CA LYS A 249 0.12 24.36 -3.56
C LYS A 249 0.25 24.04 -5.05
N LYS A 250 -0.80 24.26 -5.83
CA LYS A 250 -0.81 23.99 -7.27
C LYS A 250 0.18 24.85 -8.03
N HIS A 251 0.21 26.16 -7.77
CA HIS A 251 1.02 27.10 -8.56
C HIS A 251 2.42 27.35 -7.99
N TYR A 252 2.62 27.14 -6.68
CA TYR A 252 3.85 27.47 -5.96
C TYR A 252 4.46 26.31 -5.17
N GLY A 253 3.88 25.10 -5.24
CA GLY A 253 4.30 23.95 -4.44
C GLY A 253 5.65 23.31 -4.79
N LYS A 254 6.49 23.91 -5.63
CA LYS A 254 7.82 23.37 -5.91
C LYS A 254 8.72 23.43 -4.67
N ASN A 255 9.39 22.31 -4.43
CA ASN A 255 10.18 22.02 -3.23
C ASN A 255 11.33 23.02 -3.04
N LEU A 256 11.41 23.63 -1.86
CA LEU A 256 12.63 24.31 -1.40
C LEU A 256 13.81 23.34 -1.54
N ALA A 257 14.84 23.78 -2.28
CA ALA A 257 15.95 22.92 -2.66
C ALA A 257 16.69 22.34 -1.44
N TRP A 258 17.05 21.06 -1.55
CA TRP A 258 17.42 20.10 -0.50
C TRP A 258 18.51 20.50 0.51
N GLU A 259 19.34 21.52 0.31
CA GLU A 259 20.59 21.63 1.09
C GLU A 259 20.58 22.62 2.28
N SER A 260 19.55 23.47 2.42
CA SER A 260 19.65 24.63 3.35
C SER A 260 18.39 24.93 4.16
N ILE A 261 17.85 23.92 4.83
CA ILE A 261 16.70 24.09 5.75
C ILE A 261 17.12 23.89 7.22
N LEU A 262 18.27 23.24 7.49
CA LEU A 262 18.72 22.99 8.86
C LEU A 262 19.35 24.25 9.48
N THR A 263 18.86 24.65 10.66
CA THR A 263 19.40 25.78 11.42
C THR A 263 20.78 25.43 12.02
N LEU A 264 21.52 26.44 12.46
CA LEU A 264 22.80 26.21 13.14
C LEU A 264 22.63 25.38 14.43
N GLU A 265 21.53 25.60 15.16
CA GLU A 265 21.19 24.84 16.36
C GLU A 265 20.93 23.36 16.02
N GLU A 266 20.19 23.09 14.95
CA GLU A 266 19.92 21.74 14.47
C GLU A 266 21.19 21.02 14.00
N LYS A 267 22.09 21.71 13.28
CA LYS A 267 23.38 21.14 12.86
C LYS A 267 24.25 20.76 14.06
N LYS A 268 24.37 21.67 15.05
CA LYS A 268 25.10 21.38 16.30
C LYS A 268 24.49 20.20 17.06
N PHE A 269 23.15 20.13 17.08
CA PHE A 269 22.45 19.00 17.69
C PHE A 269 22.80 17.69 16.98
N ILE A 270 22.78 17.65 15.64
CA ILE A 270 23.13 16.46 14.85
C ILE A 270 24.58 16.02 15.14
N GLU A 271 25.53 16.95 15.16
CA GLU A 271 26.95 16.66 15.45
C GLU A 271 27.16 16.06 16.85
N GLN A 272 26.37 16.48 17.83
CA GLN A 272 26.42 16.01 19.21
C GLN A 272 25.48 14.84 19.50
N SER A 273 24.58 14.52 18.56
CA SER A 273 23.54 13.52 18.77
C SER A 273 24.15 12.14 18.97
N PRO A 274 23.70 11.38 19.98
CA PRO A 274 24.05 9.97 20.09
C PRO A 274 23.48 9.17 18.90
N ILE A 275 23.91 7.92 18.78
CA ILE A 275 23.29 6.96 17.86
C ILE A 275 21.86 6.73 18.32
N LEU A 276 20.89 7.13 17.49
CA LEU A 276 19.47 7.01 17.78
C LEU A 276 19.03 5.56 17.59
N ILE A 277 18.33 5.03 18.59
CA ILE A 277 17.81 3.66 18.55
C ILE A 277 16.43 3.67 17.90
N VAL A 278 16.33 3.01 16.74
CA VAL A 278 15.11 2.94 15.94
C VAL A 278 14.50 1.55 15.99
N SER A 279 13.18 1.44 16.11
CA SER A 279 12.46 0.18 15.90
C SER A 279 11.21 0.37 15.04
N TYR A 280 10.59 -0.73 14.64
CA TYR A 280 9.54 -0.84 13.64
C TYR A 280 8.66 -2.08 13.90
N ASP A 281 7.52 -2.16 13.22
CA ASP A 281 6.67 -3.34 13.15
C ASP A 281 7.25 -4.40 12.19
N PRO A 282 7.63 -5.60 12.66
CA PRO A 282 8.25 -6.62 11.81
C PRO A 282 7.29 -7.29 10.81
N GLU A 283 5.97 -7.09 10.92
CA GLU A 283 4.94 -7.80 10.16
C GLU A 283 4.04 -6.88 9.32
N TRP A 284 4.29 -5.56 9.30
CA TRP A 284 3.39 -4.59 8.69
C TRP A 284 3.68 -4.28 7.21
N LYS A 285 3.60 -5.32 6.39
CA LYS A 285 3.75 -5.18 4.94
C LYS A 285 2.61 -4.35 4.32
N PRO A 286 2.88 -3.44 3.35
CA PRO A 286 4.18 -3.16 2.71
C PRO A 286 4.98 -2.00 3.35
N PHE A 287 4.53 -1.47 4.48
CA PHE A 287 5.13 -0.28 5.10
C PHE A 287 6.48 -0.58 5.75
N GLU A 288 6.53 -1.62 6.56
CA GLU A 288 7.74 -2.06 7.24
C GLU A 288 7.62 -3.52 7.62
N TYR A 289 8.70 -4.26 7.44
CA TYR A 289 8.76 -5.66 7.80
C TYR A 289 10.20 -6.13 7.95
N TYR A 290 10.38 -7.27 8.61
CA TYR A 290 11.66 -7.93 8.68
C TYR A 290 11.90 -8.81 7.45
N ASP A 291 12.86 -8.42 6.62
CA ASP A 291 13.31 -9.25 5.50
C ASP A 291 14.22 -10.37 6.03
N LYS A 292 13.71 -11.60 5.95
CA LYS A 292 14.41 -12.81 6.42
C LYS A 292 15.65 -13.15 5.60
N SER A 293 15.70 -12.75 4.32
CA SER A 293 16.81 -13.03 3.40
C SER A 293 17.99 -12.13 3.73
N ASN A 294 17.74 -10.83 3.87
CA ASN A 294 18.78 -9.83 4.13
C ASN A 294 19.01 -9.55 5.62
N LYS A 295 18.16 -10.08 6.51
CA LYS A 295 18.17 -9.86 7.98
C LYS A 295 18.13 -8.39 8.37
N GLN A 296 17.35 -7.60 7.65
CA GLN A 296 17.23 -6.14 7.82
C GLN A 296 15.77 -5.69 7.70
N MET A 297 15.51 -4.46 8.13
CA MET A 297 14.21 -3.81 7.91
C MET A 297 14.04 -3.49 6.42
N ALA A 298 12.89 -3.86 5.85
CA ALA A 298 12.48 -3.54 4.49
C ALA A 298 11.10 -2.88 4.48
N GLY A 299 10.67 -2.36 3.32
CA GLY A 299 9.41 -1.66 3.13
C GLY A 299 9.55 -0.15 2.93
N ILE A 300 8.41 0.52 2.78
CA ILE A 300 8.30 1.97 2.53
C ILE A 300 9.03 2.78 3.61
N ASN A 301 8.77 2.52 4.89
CA ASN A 301 9.35 3.28 6.00
C ASN A 301 10.86 3.05 6.11
N SER A 302 11.38 1.89 5.68
CA SER A 302 12.83 1.63 5.63
C SER A 302 13.52 2.55 4.63
N GLU A 303 12.96 2.72 3.42
CA GLU A 303 13.53 3.61 2.41
C GLU A 303 13.39 5.09 2.80
N ILE A 304 12.24 5.49 3.35
CA ILE A 304 12.06 6.87 3.86
C ILE A 304 13.03 7.16 5.00
N LEU A 305 13.24 6.22 5.93
CA LEU A 305 14.17 6.38 7.03
C LEU A 305 15.62 6.54 6.53
N LYS A 306 16.02 5.78 5.51
CA LYS A 306 17.35 5.93 4.87
C LYS A 306 17.53 7.31 4.24
N LEU A 307 16.52 7.83 3.53
CA LEU A 307 16.56 9.18 2.98
C LEU A 307 16.67 10.25 4.08
N VAL A 308 15.98 10.05 5.22
CA VAL A 308 16.12 10.93 6.39
C VAL A 308 17.55 10.84 6.96
N GLU A 309 18.13 9.65 7.05
CA GLU A 309 19.51 9.45 7.50
C GLU A 309 20.52 10.15 6.57
N GLU A 310 20.40 9.94 5.26
CA GLU A 310 21.25 10.55 4.22
C GLU A 310 21.14 12.08 4.21
N PHE A 311 19.93 12.62 4.38
CA PHE A 311 19.67 14.05 4.39
C PHE A 311 20.22 14.74 5.64
N THR A 312 20.04 14.11 6.80
CA THR A 312 20.34 14.74 8.09
C THR A 312 21.76 14.44 8.58
N GLY A 313 22.34 13.32 8.18
CA GLY A 313 23.58 12.80 8.76
C GLY A 313 23.42 12.26 10.19
N LEU A 314 22.19 12.14 10.70
CA LEU A 314 21.92 11.48 11.97
C LEU A 314 22.41 10.03 11.92
N LYS A 315 22.95 9.51 13.02
CA LYS A 315 23.37 8.11 13.09
C LYS A 315 22.26 7.28 13.70
N MET A 316 21.76 6.29 12.97
CA MET A 316 20.64 5.46 13.43
C MET A 316 21.05 4.00 13.57
N LYS A 317 20.59 3.35 14.64
CA LYS A 317 20.72 1.91 14.84
C LYS A 317 19.34 1.28 14.91
N ILE A 318 18.99 0.56 13.86
CA ILE A 318 17.74 -0.19 13.77
C ILE A 318 17.86 -1.46 14.63
N ILE A 319 16.92 -1.64 15.57
CA ILE A 319 16.80 -2.84 16.39
C ILE A 319 15.50 -3.58 16.05
N HIS A 320 15.65 -4.90 15.87
CA HIS A 320 14.55 -5.79 15.51
C HIS A 320 13.91 -6.41 16.76
N HIS A 321 12.59 -6.53 16.75
CA HIS A 321 11.77 -7.13 17.80
C HIS A 321 10.88 -8.22 17.24
N THR A 322 10.33 -9.02 18.14
CA THR A 322 9.49 -10.16 17.76
C THR A 322 8.10 -9.74 17.29
N SER A 323 7.58 -8.62 17.79
CA SER A 323 6.25 -8.13 17.46
C SER A 323 6.10 -6.62 17.65
N TRP A 324 5.04 -6.07 17.06
CA TRP A 324 4.61 -4.68 17.27
C TRP A 324 4.42 -4.33 18.75
N ASN A 325 3.73 -5.18 19.51
CA ASN A 325 3.41 -4.93 20.92
C ASN A 325 4.69 -4.78 21.76
N GLU A 326 5.72 -5.55 21.44
CA GLU A 326 7.04 -5.42 22.07
C GLU A 326 7.69 -4.06 21.73
N ALA A 327 7.72 -3.68 20.44
CA ALA A 327 8.27 -2.40 20.00
C ALA A 327 7.54 -1.21 20.65
N LEU A 328 6.21 -1.22 20.68
CA LEU A 328 5.41 -0.18 21.30
C LEU A 328 5.63 -0.10 22.81
N ARG A 329 5.72 -1.24 23.51
CA ARG A 329 6.05 -1.25 24.95
C ARG A 329 7.41 -0.62 25.22
N ARG A 330 8.43 -0.98 24.45
CA ARG A 330 9.79 -0.42 24.60
C ARG A 330 9.84 1.07 24.29
N MET A 331 8.99 1.56 23.38
CA MET A 331 8.82 3.00 23.16
C MET A 331 8.22 3.69 24.38
N ARG A 332 7.17 3.11 24.99
CA ARG A 332 6.54 3.64 26.22
C ARG A 332 7.52 3.71 27.39
N ASP A 333 8.29 2.64 27.57
CA ASP A 333 9.32 2.51 28.60
C ASP A 333 10.52 3.44 28.34
N GLY A 334 10.55 4.11 27.18
CA GLY A 334 11.58 5.05 26.81
C GLY A 334 12.90 4.35 26.59
N GLU A 335 12.91 3.15 26.00
CA GLU A 335 14.11 2.42 25.56
C GLU A 335 14.47 2.75 24.11
N LEU A 336 13.48 3.10 23.29
CA LEU A 336 13.61 3.51 21.89
C LEU A 336 13.64 5.04 21.77
N ASP A 337 14.38 5.55 20.78
CA ASP A 337 14.34 6.97 20.40
C ASP A 337 13.29 7.23 19.32
N ILE A 338 13.21 6.33 18.34
CA ILE A 338 12.31 6.43 17.21
C ILE A 338 11.55 5.11 17.04
N LEU A 339 10.23 5.20 16.91
CA LEU A 339 9.36 4.11 16.49
C LEU A 339 8.74 4.49 15.14
N THR A 340 9.03 3.74 14.09
CA THR A 340 8.43 3.97 12.77
C THR A 340 7.02 3.38 12.71
N GLY A 341 6.26 3.77 11.69
CA GLY A 341 4.94 3.19 11.41
C GLY A 341 3.82 3.54 12.39
N VAL A 342 3.93 4.65 13.12
CA VAL A 342 2.87 5.10 14.05
C VAL A 342 1.84 5.99 13.36
N ASN A 343 0.60 5.98 13.85
CA ASN A 343 -0.40 6.95 13.39
C ASN A 343 -0.20 8.33 14.01
N ARG A 344 -0.43 9.40 13.22
CA ARG A 344 -0.34 10.81 13.65
C ARG A 344 -1.52 11.26 14.53
N SER A 345 -1.80 10.53 15.60
CA SER A 345 -2.79 10.91 16.62
C SER A 345 -2.11 11.46 17.87
N PHE A 346 -2.28 12.75 18.17
CA PHE A 346 -1.68 13.38 19.35
C PHE A 346 -2.15 12.75 20.67
N ILE A 347 -3.40 12.28 20.72
CA ILE A 347 -3.96 11.57 21.87
C ILE A 347 -3.23 10.22 22.04
N TRP A 348 -3.08 9.48 20.94
CA TRP A 348 -2.40 8.19 20.94
C TRP A 348 -0.91 8.34 21.27
N GLY A 349 -0.22 9.32 20.69
CA GLY A 349 1.18 9.61 21.01
C GLY A 349 1.38 10.05 22.46
N ALA A 350 0.47 10.85 23.01
CA ALA A 350 0.53 11.23 24.42
C ALA A 350 0.38 10.02 25.36
N LYS A 351 -0.58 9.12 25.08
CA LYS A 351 -0.81 7.85 25.80
C LYS A 351 0.41 6.92 25.75
N ASN A 352 1.13 6.93 24.63
CA ASN A 352 2.27 6.03 24.38
C ASN A 352 3.66 6.69 24.60
N ASN A 353 3.71 7.88 25.19
CA ASN A 353 4.94 8.60 25.56
C ASN A 353 5.87 9.04 24.40
N PHE A 354 5.30 9.43 23.26
CA PHE A 354 6.08 9.97 22.13
C PHE A 354 5.45 11.21 21.47
N ARG A 355 6.28 11.95 20.73
CA ARG A 355 5.93 13.06 19.84
C ARG A 355 5.82 12.53 18.41
N LEU A 356 5.12 13.25 17.55
CA LEU A 356 4.82 12.80 16.19
C LEU A 356 5.51 13.70 15.16
N THR A 357 6.13 13.08 14.15
CA THR A 357 6.53 13.79 12.92
C THR A 357 5.30 14.08 12.06
N LYS A 358 5.49 14.90 11.02
CA LYS A 358 4.53 15.04 9.92
C LYS A 358 4.22 13.66 9.33
N ALA A 359 2.99 13.54 8.80
CA ALA A 359 2.58 12.34 8.09
C ALA A 359 3.46 12.17 6.84
N ILE A 360 3.95 10.95 6.65
CA ILE A 360 4.72 10.53 5.47
C ILE A 360 3.75 10.22 4.33
N LEU A 361 2.60 9.63 4.68
CA LEU A 361 1.52 9.29 3.76
C LEU A 361 0.19 9.24 4.51
N ASN A 362 -0.90 9.30 3.74
CA ASN A 362 -2.25 9.15 4.25
C ASN A 362 -2.92 7.95 3.56
N ALA A 363 -3.52 7.05 4.33
CA ALA A 363 -4.08 5.80 3.83
C ALA A 363 -5.51 5.57 4.35
N PRO A 364 -6.52 5.50 3.47
CA PRO A 364 -7.89 5.19 3.89
C PRO A 364 -8.00 3.84 4.60
N ILE A 365 -8.77 3.78 5.68
CA ILE A 365 -9.11 2.52 6.35
C ILE A 365 -10.30 1.89 5.61
N VAL A 366 -10.15 0.61 5.28
CA VAL A 366 -11.15 -0.18 4.59
C VAL A 366 -11.54 -1.38 5.44
N MET A 367 -12.80 -1.81 5.31
CA MET A 367 -13.22 -3.09 5.84
C MET A 367 -12.93 -4.17 4.80
N VAL A 368 -12.40 -5.30 5.26
CA VAL A 368 -12.03 -6.45 4.44
C VAL A 368 -12.92 -7.62 4.83
N MET A 369 -13.50 -8.28 3.83
CA MET A 369 -14.43 -9.40 4.01
C MET A 369 -14.06 -10.55 3.07
N ASN A 370 -14.53 -11.76 3.39
CA ASN A 370 -14.36 -12.94 2.55
C ASN A 370 -15.62 -13.19 1.71
N ARG A 371 -15.48 -13.32 0.38
CA ARG A 371 -16.62 -13.57 -0.54
C ARG A 371 -17.41 -14.84 -0.22
N LYS A 372 -16.80 -15.78 0.52
CA LYS A 372 -17.41 -17.06 0.90
C LYS A 372 -18.11 -17.02 2.25
N SER A 373 -17.93 -15.96 3.05
CA SER A 373 -18.65 -15.81 4.31
C SER A 373 -20.09 -15.38 4.00
N GLY A 374 -21.05 -16.25 4.31
CA GLY A 374 -22.48 -15.94 4.26
C GLY A 374 -22.91 -15.06 5.45
N ASN A 375 -24.23 -14.92 5.67
CA ASN A 375 -24.86 -14.20 6.80
C ASN A 375 -24.51 -14.83 8.18
N MET A 376 -23.25 -14.72 8.60
CA MET A 376 -22.81 -15.00 9.97
C MET A 376 -23.01 -13.75 10.83
N GLU A 377 -23.23 -13.95 12.14
CA GLU A 377 -23.16 -12.87 13.13
C GLU A 377 -21.82 -12.13 13.00
N GLU A 378 -21.86 -10.80 13.08
CA GLU A 378 -20.71 -9.93 12.87
C GLU A 378 -19.62 -10.20 13.92
N THR A 379 -18.62 -11.00 13.55
CA THR A 379 -17.43 -11.25 14.35
C THR A 379 -16.26 -10.57 13.66
N ILE A 380 -15.67 -9.57 14.31
CA ILE A 380 -14.62 -8.74 13.72
C ILE A 380 -13.26 -9.16 14.27
N ALA A 381 -12.25 -9.33 13.41
CA ALA A 381 -10.87 -9.39 13.84
C ALA A 381 -10.27 -7.98 13.88
N LEU A 382 -9.54 -7.66 14.95
CA LEU A 382 -8.78 -6.41 15.09
C LEU A 382 -7.38 -6.70 15.66
N PRO A 383 -6.32 -6.04 15.17
CA PRO A 383 -4.98 -6.25 15.70
C PRO A 383 -4.78 -5.56 17.06
N ARG A 384 -4.13 -6.22 18.02
CA ARG A 384 -4.00 -5.74 19.39
C ARG A 384 -2.98 -4.60 19.50
N ASP A 385 -3.32 -3.55 20.24
CA ASP A 385 -2.47 -2.37 20.49
C ASP A 385 -2.11 -1.55 19.23
N TYR A 386 -2.88 -1.69 18.15
CA TYR A 386 -2.79 -0.81 16.98
C TYR A 386 -3.74 0.37 17.13
N PHE A 387 -3.33 1.52 16.60
CA PHE A 387 -4.20 2.69 16.47
C PHE A 387 -5.49 2.34 15.70
N LEU A 388 -5.38 1.51 14.65
CA LEU A 388 -6.50 1.03 13.85
C LEU A 388 -7.66 0.51 14.70
N SER A 389 -7.35 -0.30 15.71
CA SER A 389 -8.37 -0.94 16.54
C SER A 389 -9.07 0.08 17.44
N GLU A 390 -8.30 1.01 18.02
CA GLU A 390 -8.86 2.09 18.84
C GLU A 390 -9.77 3.02 18.01
N VAL A 391 -9.37 3.34 16.77
CA VAL A 391 -10.18 4.23 15.92
C VAL A 391 -11.45 3.52 15.44
N VAL A 392 -11.38 2.27 15.00
CA VAL A 392 -12.55 1.49 14.55
C VAL A 392 -13.59 1.38 15.67
N GLU A 393 -13.15 1.05 16.89
CA GLU A 393 -14.04 0.91 18.05
C GLU A 393 -14.64 2.24 18.52
N SER A 394 -13.96 3.36 18.27
CA SER A 394 -14.50 4.69 18.61
C SER A 394 -15.66 5.11 17.71
N PHE A 395 -15.72 4.61 16.47
CA PHE A 395 -16.79 4.91 15.52
C PHE A 395 -17.94 3.91 15.62
N HIS A 396 -17.65 2.63 15.83
CA HIS A 396 -18.66 1.60 15.96
C HIS A 396 -18.27 0.54 16.99
N LYS A 397 -19.18 0.25 17.91
CA LYS A 397 -19.02 -0.84 18.88
C LYS A 397 -19.56 -2.12 18.28
N PHE A 398 -18.67 -3.05 17.99
CA PHE A 398 -19.03 -4.40 17.57
C PHE A 398 -19.25 -5.29 18.79
N ASP A 399 -20.27 -6.15 18.74
CA ASP A 399 -20.60 -7.05 19.85
C ASP A 399 -19.56 -8.17 20.04
N ASN A 400 -18.98 -8.66 18.94
CA ASN A 400 -18.01 -9.75 18.95
C ASN A 400 -16.69 -9.33 18.27
N VAL A 401 -15.70 -8.92 19.06
CA VAL A 401 -14.35 -8.56 18.58
C VAL A 401 -13.32 -9.60 19.03
N VAL A 402 -12.53 -10.10 18.08
CA VAL A 402 -11.40 -11.00 18.31
C VAL A 402 -10.10 -10.23 18.09
N TYR A 403 -9.32 -10.06 19.16
CA TYR A 403 -8.03 -9.39 19.08
C TYR A 403 -6.89 -10.35 18.75
N LEU A 404 -6.15 -10.07 17.68
CA LEU A 404 -5.02 -10.88 17.19
C LEU A 404 -3.70 -10.10 17.23
N GLY A 405 -2.57 -10.78 17.02
CA GLY A 405 -1.23 -10.19 17.20
C GLY A 405 -0.82 -9.24 16.07
N SER A 406 -1.23 -9.53 14.83
CA SER A 406 -0.84 -8.75 13.65
C SER A 406 -2.00 -8.59 12.66
N GLN A 407 -1.85 -7.67 11.70
CA GLN A 407 -2.83 -7.53 10.62
C GLN A 407 -2.90 -8.80 9.74
N GLU A 408 -1.76 -9.46 9.51
CA GLU A 408 -1.70 -10.70 8.74
C GLU A 408 -2.50 -11.84 9.41
N GLU A 409 -2.38 -11.98 10.74
CA GLU A 409 -3.20 -12.94 11.51
C GLU A 409 -4.70 -12.66 11.38
N CYS A 410 -5.11 -11.38 11.30
CA CYS A 410 -6.51 -11.00 11.09
C CYS A 410 -7.02 -11.44 9.71
N PHE A 411 -6.18 -11.36 8.68
CA PHE A 411 -6.52 -11.85 7.34
C PHE A 411 -6.55 -13.38 7.30
N ASP A 412 -5.66 -14.07 8.01
CA ASP A 412 -5.68 -15.53 8.13
C ASP A 412 -6.96 -16.04 8.83
N ALA A 413 -7.45 -15.29 9.83
CA ALA A 413 -8.72 -15.59 10.49
C ALA A 413 -9.92 -15.48 9.53
N LEU A 414 -9.89 -14.50 8.61
CA LEU A 414 -10.90 -14.36 7.55
C LEU A 414 -10.88 -15.52 6.55
N VAL A 415 -9.70 -15.94 6.11
CA VAL A 415 -9.54 -17.08 5.20
C VAL A 415 -10.03 -18.37 5.86
N SER A 416 -9.78 -18.52 7.16
CA SER A 416 -10.22 -19.64 7.98
C SER A 416 -11.71 -19.62 8.35
N ASN A 417 -12.46 -18.59 7.94
CA ASN A 417 -13.86 -18.33 8.33
C ASN A 417 -14.08 -18.31 9.86
N LYS A 418 -13.07 -17.88 10.65
CA LYS A 418 -13.20 -17.69 12.10
C LYS A 418 -13.85 -16.35 12.46
N VAL A 419 -13.78 -15.39 11.55
CA VAL A 419 -14.33 -14.03 11.66
C VAL A 419 -14.98 -13.65 10.32
N THR A 420 -15.86 -12.65 10.32
CA THR A 420 -16.61 -12.21 9.14
C THR A 420 -15.99 -10.99 8.45
N ALA A 421 -15.34 -10.12 9.22
CA ALA A 421 -14.63 -8.95 8.70
C ALA A 421 -13.37 -8.62 9.53
N THR A 422 -12.44 -7.91 8.91
CA THR A 422 -11.35 -7.19 9.59
C THR A 422 -11.25 -5.79 9.00
N PHE A 423 -10.48 -4.93 9.63
CA PHE A 423 -10.10 -3.64 9.08
C PHE A 423 -8.61 -3.62 8.77
N ALA A 424 -8.23 -2.81 7.78
CA ALA A 424 -6.85 -2.49 7.45
C ALA A 424 -6.82 -1.19 6.67
N ASN A 425 -5.68 -0.52 6.59
CA ASN A 425 -5.53 0.54 5.61
C ASN A 425 -5.46 -0.04 4.18
N SER A 426 -5.80 0.79 3.20
CA SER A 426 -5.97 0.36 1.81
C SER A 426 -4.70 -0.22 1.18
N TYR A 427 -3.52 0.26 1.58
CA TYR A 427 -2.24 -0.27 1.07
C TYR A 427 -1.96 -1.67 1.62
N VAL A 428 -2.14 -1.90 2.92
CA VAL A 428 -2.00 -3.26 3.50
C VAL A 428 -3.05 -4.19 2.90
N ALA A 429 -4.31 -3.76 2.83
CA ALA A 429 -5.39 -4.56 2.28
C ALA A 429 -5.11 -4.97 0.83
N ASN A 430 -4.71 -4.02 -0.02
CA ASN A 430 -4.39 -4.30 -1.42
C ASN A 430 -3.18 -5.22 -1.58
N TYR A 431 -2.12 -4.99 -0.79
CA TYR A 431 -0.93 -5.86 -0.79
C TYR A 431 -1.31 -7.29 -0.41
N LEU A 432 -1.99 -7.48 0.72
CA LEU A 432 -2.39 -8.81 1.18
C LEU A 432 -3.35 -9.47 0.19
N ILE A 433 -4.41 -8.80 -0.28
CA ILE A 433 -5.36 -9.36 -1.26
C ILE A 433 -4.67 -9.80 -2.56
N SER A 434 -3.55 -9.17 -2.93
CA SER A 434 -2.76 -9.57 -4.10
C SER A 434 -2.07 -10.94 -3.94
N LEU A 435 -1.89 -11.43 -2.72
CA LEU A 435 -1.26 -12.72 -2.43
C LEU A 435 -2.25 -13.88 -2.72
N PRO A 436 -1.77 -15.00 -3.30
CA PRO A 436 -2.63 -16.14 -3.67
C PRO A 436 -3.51 -16.66 -2.54
N ARG A 437 -3.00 -16.70 -1.30
CA ARG A 437 -3.75 -17.16 -0.11
C ARG A 437 -4.97 -16.29 0.22
N TYR A 438 -4.96 -15.00 -0.12
CA TYR A 438 -6.01 -14.03 0.20
C TYR A 438 -6.91 -13.67 -0.98
N ARG A 439 -6.78 -14.35 -2.13
CA ARG A 439 -7.50 -14.03 -3.39
C ARG A 439 -9.03 -13.93 -3.31
N ASN A 440 -9.65 -14.50 -2.28
CA ASN A 440 -11.10 -14.49 -2.09
C ASN A 440 -11.59 -13.34 -1.18
N LEU A 441 -10.66 -12.54 -0.64
CA LEU A 441 -10.97 -11.37 0.16
C LEU A 441 -11.24 -10.17 -0.74
N TYR A 442 -12.05 -9.23 -0.26
CA TYR A 442 -12.38 -7.99 -0.95
C TYR A 442 -12.55 -6.86 0.06
N THR A 443 -12.37 -5.63 -0.40
CA THR A 443 -12.53 -4.41 0.41
C THR A 443 -13.88 -3.75 0.17
N ILE A 444 -14.41 -3.14 1.21
CA ILE A 444 -15.50 -2.16 1.13
C ILE A 444 -15.07 -0.89 1.87
N ASN A 445 -15.44 0.26 1.32
CA ASN A 445 -15.19 1.54 1.98
C ASN A 445 -16.06 1.62 3.24
N TYR A 446 -15.44 1.96 4.37
CA TYR A 446 -16.13 2.05 5.66
C TYR A 446 -15.83 3.39 6.31
N GLY A 447 -16.76 4.33 6.14
CA GLY A 447 -16.62 5.71 6.63
C GLY A 447 -15.49 6.49 5.97
N GLU A 448 -15.20 7.67 6.52
CA GLU A 448 -14.09 8.55 6.11
C GLU A 448 -12.90 8.41 7.08
N LEU A 449 -12.56 7.17 7.42
CA LEU A 449 -11.45 6.87 8.31
C LEU A 449 -10.13 6.81 7.54
N ASN A 450 -9.10 7.44 8.08
CA ASN A 450 -7.79 7.52 7.47
C ASN A 450 -6.68 7.26 8.49
N GLU A 451 -5.65 6.56 8.06
CA GLU A 451 -4.38 6.43 8.78
C GLU A 451 -3.33 7.37 8.22
N GLU A 452 -2.97 8.39 9.00
CA GLU A 452 -1.82 9.25 8.75
C GLU A 452 -0.55 8.60 9.31
N VAL A 453 0.21 7.89 8.48
CA VAL A 453 1.41 7.18 8.92
C VAL A 453 2.56 8.17 9.13
N SER A 454 3.24 8.06 10.27
CA SER A 454 4.28 8.98 10.72
C SER A 454 5.33 8.25 11.56
N PHE A 455 6.37 8.97 12.01
CA PHE A 455 7.33 8.46 12.98
C PHE A 455 7.05 9.02 14.37
N GLY A 456 7.20 8.14 15.37
CA GLY A 456 7.09 8.47 16.79
C GLY A 456 8.47 8.75 17.34
N ILE A 457 8.67 9.92 17.95
CA ILE A 457 9.91 10.34 18.57
C ILE A 457 9.72 10.36 20.08
N SER A 458 10.53 9.60 20.82
CA SER A 458 10.36 9.45 22.26
C SER A 458 10.36 10.80 22.98
N LYS A 459 9.51 10.95 24.01
CA LYS A 459 9.47 12.21 24.78
C LYS A 459 10.78 12.49 25.52
N ARG A 460 11.63 11.47 25.71
CA ARG A 460 12.98 11.59 26.30
C ARG A 460 13.96 12.35 25.39
N CYS A 461 13.75 12.28 24.07
CA CYS A 461 14.60 12.96 23.11
C CYS A 461 14.32 14.46 23.12
N ASP A 462 15.32 15.24 22.72
CA ASP A 462 15.16 16.68 22.54
C ASP A 462 14.08 16.97 21.46
N PRO A 463 13.13 17.89 21.72
CA PRO A 463 12.12 18.28 20.74
C PRO A 463 12.69 18.73 19.39
N ILE A 464 13.92 19.24 19.33
CA ILE A 464 14.57 19.67 18.09
C ILE A 464 14.68 18.53 17.06
N LEU A 465 14.76 17.27 17.52
CA LEU A 465 14.80 16.09 16.66
C LEU A 465 13.53 15.98 15.78
N VAL A 466 12.37 16.40 16.29
CA VAL A 466 11.12 16.42 15.51
C VAL A 466 11.22 17.45 14.38
N SER A 467 11.82 18.61 14.62
CA SER A 467 12.04 19.63 13.59
C SER A 467 12.96 19.12 12.48
N ILE A 468 14.09 18.52 12.86
CA ILE A 468 15.09 17.95 11.94
C ILE A 468 14.44 16.90 11.03
N ILE A 469 13.74 15.92 11.62
CA ILE A 469 13.10 14.86 10.84
C ILE A 469 11.96 15.40 9.97
N ASN A 470 11.18 16.37 10.45
CA ASN A 470 10.15 17.01 9.62
C ASN A 470 10.73 17.75 8.42
N LYS A 471 11.86 18.43 8.59
CA LYS A 471 12.57 19.10 7.49
C LYS A 471 13.09 18.09 6.47
N ALA A 472 13.60 16.95 6.93
CA ALA A 472 14.01 15.85 6.07
C ALA A 472 12.80 15.21 5.33
N ILE A 473 11.68 14.93 6.01
CA ILE A 473 10.49 14.38 5.35
C ILE A 473 9.90 15.36 4.31
N ASN A 474 9.89 16.66 4.61
CA ASN A 474 9.41 17.67 3.66
C ASN A 474 10.38 17.89 2.49
N SER A 475 11.66 17.55 2.62
CA SER A 475 12.61 17.71 1.51
C SER A 475 12.48 16.57 0.50
N ILE A 476 12.03 15.37 0.90
CA ILE A 476 11.80 14.27 -0.05
C ILE A 476 10.71 14.67 -1.07
N PRO A 477 10.99 14.64 -2.40
CA PRO A 477 10.00 14.96 -3.43
C PRO A 477 8.84 13.98 -3.43
N GLU A 478 7.66 14.47 -3.78
CA GLU A 478 6.45 13.65 -3.85
C GLU A 478 6.58 12.55 -4.90
N GLU A 479 7.30 12.78 -6.01
CA GLU A 479 7.58 11.77 -7.02
C GLU A 479 8.43 10.62 -6.45
N THR A 480 9.42 10.94 -5.63
CA THR A 480 10.26 9.95 -4.95
C THR A 480 9.45 9.17 -3.93
N LYS A 481 8.64 9.84 -3.09
CA LYS A 481 7.75 9.18 -2.12
C LYS A 481 6.78 8.23 -2.83
N ASN A 482 6.11 8.70 -3.87
CA ASN A 482 5.16 7.91 -4.65
C ASN A 482 5.84 6.73 -5.35
N GLY A 483 7.05 6.92 -5.87
CA GLY A 483 7.87 5.85 -6.45
C GLY A 483 8.17 4.74 -5.44
N ILE A 484 8.55 5.08 -4.21
CA ILE A 484 8.79 4.12 -3.11
C ILE A 484 7.48 3.39 -2.75
N ILE A 485 6.38 4.13 -2.59
CA ILE A 485 5.07 3.54 -2.24
C ILE A 485 4.63 2.54 -3.31
N ILE A 486 4.68 2.90 -4.59
CA ILE A 486 4.30 2.02 -5.70
C ILE A 486 5.19 0.79 -5.75
N LYS A 487 6.52 0.99 -5.61
CA LYS A 487 7.50 -0.10 -5.60
C LYS A 487 7.12 -1.15 -4.57
N HIS A 488 6.85 -0.79 -3.32
CA HIS A 488 6.57 -1.75 -2.25
C HIS A 488 5.12 -2.23 -2.21
N SER A 489 4.15 -1.44 -2.68
CA SER A 489 2.73 -1.83 -2.63
C SER A 489 2.34 -2.84 -3.71
N TYR A 490 3.07 -2.87 -4.84
CA TYR A 490 2.73 -3.71 -6.00
C TYR A 490 3.84 -4.71 -6.40
N SER A 491 5.01 -4.66 -5.78
CA SER A 491 6.00 -5.72 -5.99
C SER A 491 5.54 -7.00 -5.30
N ARG A 492 5.48 -8.08 -6.08
CA ARG A 492 5.26 -9.42 -5.54
C ARG A 492 6.58 -9.88 -4.94
N ASP A 493 6.62 -10.07 -3.63
CA ASP A 493 7.68 -10.84 -2.99
C ASP A 493 7.73 -12.26 -3.60
N GLU A 494 8.88 -12.93 -3.50
CA GLU A 494 8.98 -14.35 -3.85
C GLU A 494 7.90 -15.13 -3.09
N ALA A 495 7.12 -15.94 -3.82
CA ALA A 495 5.99 -16.67 -3.27
C ALA A 495 6.43 -17.49 -2.05
N SER A 496 5.78 -17.30 -0.90
CA SER A 496 6.09 -18.10 0.28
C SER A 496 5.76 -19.57 0.02
N PHE A 497 6.34 -20.48 0.82
CA PHE A 497 5.99 -21.90 0.75
C PHE A 497 4.47 -22.12 0.93
N ILE A 498 3.82 -21.30 1.76
CA ILE A 498 2.38 -21.33 1.96
C ILE A 498 1.65 -20.86 0.70
N ASP A 499 2.09 -19.74 0.09
CA ASP A 499 1.49 -19.23 -1.14
C ASP A 499 1.61 -20.23 -2.29
N MET A 500 2.75 -20.91 -2.42
CA MET A 500 2.96 -21.97 -3.40
C MET A 500 2.01 -23.16 -3.17
N ILE A 501 1.74 -23.54 -1.93
CA ILE A 501 0.70 -24.55 -1.61
C ILE A 501 -0.66 -24.05 -2.06
N TYR A 502 -1.04 -22.81 -1.76
CA TYR A 502 -2.34 -22.26 -2.19
C TYR A 502 -2.46 -22.14 -3.71
N GLU A 503 -1.38 -21.80 -4.39
CA GLU A 503 -1.33 -21.69 -5.85
C GLU A 503 -1.45 -23.07 -6.53
N HIS A 504 -0.76 -24.07 -6.00
CA HIS A 504 -0.61 -25.39 -6.63
C HIS A 504 -1.28 -26.56 -5.86
N HIS A 505 -2.24 -26.27 -4.97
CA HIS A 505 -2.88 -27.31 -4.14
C HIS A 505 -3.53 -28.43 -4.98
N VAL A 506 -4.05 -28.11 -6.17
CA VAL A 506 -4.67 -29.09 -7.07
C VAL A 506 -3.62 -30.01 -7.70
N GLU A 507 -2.49 -29.45 -8.14
CA GLU A 507 -1.35 -30.16 -8.71
C GLU A 507 -0.69 -31.07 -7.66
N LEU A 508 -0.49 -30.56 -6.45
CA LEU A 508 0.01 -31.33 -5.31
C LEU A 508 -0.92 -32.48 -4.95
N ALA A 509 -2.23 -32.24 -4.89
CA ALA A 509 -3.23 -33.28 -4.61
C ALA A 509 -3.24 -34.38 -5.69
N LYS A 510 -3.10 -34.02 -6.98
CA LYS A 510 -2.94 -34.99 -8.08
C LYS A 510 -1.67 -35.83 -7.91
N GLY A 511 -0.55 -35.21 -7.54
CA GLY A 511 0.72 -35.91 -7.27
C GLY A 511 0.61 -36.90 -6.12
N ILE A 512 0.04 -36.50 -4.98
CA ILE A 512 -0.17 -37.37 -3.82
C ILE A 512 -1.09 -38.54 -4.18
N THR A 513 -2.19 -38.27 -4.90
CA THR A 513 -3.13 -39.30 -5.36
C THR A 513 -2.44 -40.32 -6.27
N LEU A 514 -1.57 -39.87 -7.19
CA LEU A 514 -0.79 -40.76 -8.05
C LEU A 514 0.17 -41.65 -7.24
N VAL A 515 0.87 -41.10 -6.25
CA VAL A 515 1.75 -41.87 -5.36
C VAL A 515 0.97 -42.91 -4.56
N LEU A 516 -0.19 -42.55 -4.02
CA LEU A 516 -1.07 -43.48 -3.31
C LEU A 516 -1.57 -44.61 -4.22
N ILE A 517 -1.93 -44.30 -5.47
CA ILE A 517 -2.33 -45.32 -6.46
C ILE A 517 -1.15 -46.27 -6.73
N ILE A 518 0.06 -45.76 -6.95
CA ILE A 518 1.26 -46.59 -7.16
C ILE A 518 1.53 -47.47 -5.94
N LEU A 519 1.40 -46.93 -4.73
CA LEU A 519 1.59 -47.68 -3.48
C LEU A 519 0.56 -48.81 -3.34
N VAL A 520 -0.73 -48.54 -3.60
CA VAL A 520 -1.79 -49.56 -3.56
C VAL A 520 -1.54 -50.64 -4.61
N ILE A 521 -1.13 -50.27 -5.82
CA ILE A 521 -0.75 -51.22 -6.88
C ILE A 521 0.45 -52.08 -6.41
N GLY A 522 1.47 -51.47 -5.82
CA GLY A 522 2.63 -52.18 -5.30
C GLY A 522 2.26 -53.18 -4.19
N ILE A 523 1.47 -52.75 -3.20
CA ILE A 523 1.02 -53.60 -2.10
C ILE A 523 0.17 -54.77 -2.62
N THR A 524 -0.75 -54.49 -3.56
CA THR A 524 -1.59 -55.54 -4.15
C THR A 524 -0.76 -56.52 -4.99
N MET A 525 0.22 -56.06 -5.77
CA MET A 525 1.16 -56.95 -6.47
C MET A 525 1.93 -57.85 -5.50
N VAL A 526 2.47 -57.31 -4.41
CA VAL A 526 3.18 -58.10 -3.38
C VAL A 526 2.24 -59.11 -2.72
N ALA A 527 1.01 -58.71 -2.40
CA ALA A 527 0.02 -59.62 -1.81
C ALA A 527 -0.37 -60.75 -2.77
N ILE A 528 -0.55 -60.45 -4.06
CA ILE A 528 -0.81 -61.44 -5.10
C ILE A 528 0.38 -62.39 -5.24
N SER A 529 1.62 -61.88 -5.29
CA SER A 529 2.82 -62.72 -5.34
C SER A 529 2.89 -63.68 -4.15
N LYS A 530 2.72 -63.18 -2.92
CA LYS A 530 2.70 -64.00 -1.71
C LYS A 530 1.58 -65.04 -1.74
N SER A 531 0.40 -64.70 -2.27
CA SER A 531 -0.72 -65.65 -2.40
C SER A 531 -0.39 -66.77 -3.37
N ILE A 532 0.25 -66.47 -4.50
CA ILE A 532 0.70 -67.45 -5.50
C ILE A 532 1.80 -68.34 -4.91
N ASP A 533 2.79 -67.76 -4.23
CA ASP A 533 3.89 -68.50 -3.60
C ASP A 533 3.37 -69.43 -2.50
N LYS A 534 2.40 -68.97 -1.69
CA LYS A 534 1.74 -69.79 -0.67
C LYS A 534 0.99 -70.97 -1.28
N LYS A 535 0.29 -70.78 -2.40
CA LYS A 535 -0.38 -71.87 -3.13
C LYS A 535 0.62 -72.88 -3.68
N ARG A 536 1.73 -72.42 -4.28
CA ARG A 536 2.81 -73.29 -4.78
C ARG A 536 3.48 -74.08 -3.66
N LEU A 537 3.80 -73.43 -2.55
CA LEU A 537 4.40 -74.06 -1.38
C LEU A 537 3.47 -75.14 -0.79
N LYS A 538 2.17 -74.85 -0.66
CA LYS A 538 1.19 -75.87 -0.25
C LYS A 538 1.19 -77.08 -1.19
N LYS A 539 1.24 -76.87 -2.50
CA LYS A 539 1.27 -77.98 -3.47
C LYS A 539 2.53 -78.85 -3.29
N LEU A 540 3.69 -78.24 -3.07
CA LEU A 540 4.96 -78.97 -2.83
C LEU A 540 5.01 -79.68 -1.48
N LEU A 541 4.42 -79.09 -0.43
CA LEU A 541 4.41 -79.69 0.90
C LEU A 541 3.50 -80.91 1.00
N TYR A 542 2.39 -80.92 0.27
CA TYR A 542 1.30 -81.89 0.44
C TYR A 542 1.06 -82.84 -0.74
N TYR A 543 1.56 -82.51 -1.92
CA TYR A 543 1.37 -83.35 -3.11
C TYR A 543 2.71 -83.78 -3.68
N ASP A 544 2.76 -84.98 -4.25
CA ASP A 544 3.92 -85.53 -4.94
C ASP A 544 4.07 -84.84 -6.30
N SER A 545 5.28 -84.35 -6.59
CA SER A 545 5.54 -83.53 -7.78
C SER A 545 5.42 -84.29 -9.09
N LEU A 546 5.60 -85.61 -9.06
CA LEU A 546 5.58 -86.47 -10.24
C LEU A 546 4.18 -87.02 -10.52
N THR A 547 3.53 -87.59 -9.51
CA THR A 547 2.23 -88.25 -9.66
C THR A 547 1.04 -87.30 -9.50
N GLY A 548 1.22 -86.19 -8.78
CA GLY A 548 0.15 -85.24 -8.48
C GLY A 548 -0.78 -85.67 -7.34
N SER A 549 -0.64 -86.88 -6.82
CA SER A 549 -1.38 -87.38 -5.65
C SER A 549 -0.81 -86.82 -4.35
N LYS A 550 -1.43 -87.16 -3.22
CA LYS A 550 -0.90 -86.81 -1.89
C LYS A 550 0.49 -87.43 -1.69
N ASN A 551 1.36 -86.69 -1.02
CA ASN A 551 2.66 -87.19 -0.58
C ASN A 551 2.59 -87.68 0.87
N TYR A 552 3.70 -88.22 1.36
CA TYR A 552 3.76 -88.78 2.71
C TYR A 552 3.47 -87.77 3.84
N ASN A 553 3.72 -86.47 3.63
CA ASN A 553 3.39 -85.46 4.64
C ASN A 553 1.87 -85.28 4.77
N SER A 554 1.14 -85.26 3.65
CA SER A 554 -0.34 -85.28 3.67
C SER A 554 -0.87 -86.50 4.39
N PHE A 555 -0.31 -87.67 4.10
CA PHE A 555 -0.70 -88.91 4.76
C PHE A 555 -0.53 -88.82 6.29
N LYS A 556 0.63 -88.33 6.74
CA LYS A 556 0.90 -88.12 8.18
C LYS A 556 -0.03 -87.11 8.85
N GLU A 557 -0.45 -86.07 8.13
CA GLU A 557 -1.34 -85.05 8.67
C GLU A 557 -2.81 -85.51 8.71
N GLU A 558 -3.28 -86.21 7.67
CA GLU A 558 -4.69 -86.60 7.53
C GLU A 558 -5.06 -87.86 8.32
N VAL A 559 -4.20 -88.88 8.32
CA VAL A 559 -4.52 -90.20 8.89
C VAL A 559 -4.89 -90.13 10.38
N PRO A 560 -4.19 -89.38 11.25
CA PRO A 560 -4.61 -89.23 12.65
C PRO A 560 -6.03 -88.66 12.81
N GLY A 561 -6.43 -87.74 11.93
CA GLY A 561 -7.77 -87.16 11.91
C GLY A 561 -8.83 -88.16 11.47
N ILE A 562 -8.52 -88.98 10.45
CA ILE A 562 -9.39 -90.07 9.99
C ILE A 562 -9.60 -91.10 11.12
N ILE A 563 -8.52 -91.51 11.79
CA ILE A 563 -8.59 -92.47 12.91
C ILE A 563 -9.40 -91.90 14.07
N LYS A 564 -9.11 -90.67 14.51
CA LYS A 564 -9.79 -90.03 15.65
C LYS A 564 -11.29 -89.83 15.40
N SER A 565 -11.68 -89.54 14.16
CA SER A 565 -13.09 -89.33 13.79
C SER A 565 -13.88 -90.63 13.65
N ASN A 566 -13.22 -91.79 13.72
CA ASN A 566 -13.83 -93.11 13.54
C ASN A 566 -13.26 -94.11 14.57
N PRO A 567 -13.47 -93.90 15.88
CA PRO A 567 -12.79 -94.66 16.94
C PRO A 567 -13.17 -96.14 17.01
N ASP A 568 -14.36 -96.49 16.51
CA ASP A 568 -14.90 -97.86 16.58
C ASP A 568 -14.61 -98.68 15.30
N ILE A 569 -13.76 -98.15 14.40
CA ILE A 569 -13.40 -98.79 13.13
C ILE A 569 -11.95 -99.28 13.20
N ASN A 570 -11.72 -100.53 12.81
CA ASN A 570 -10.38 -101.04 12.62
C ASN A 570 -9.81 -100.54 11.28
N PHE A 571 -8.58 -100.05 11.31
CA PHE A 571 -7.87 -99.57 10.12
C PHE A 571 -6.81 -100.57 9.68
N ALA A 572 -6.61 -100.71 8.37
CA ALA A 572 -5.48 -101.40 7.77
C ALA A 572 -4.57 -100.37 7.09
N MET A 573 -3.26 -100.58 7.16
CA MET A 573 -2.26 -99.80 6.43
C MET A 573 -1.57 -100.74 5.44
N LEU A 574 -1.57 -100.37 4.15
CA LEU A 574 -1.00 -101.18 3.09
C LEU A 574 0.22 -100.45 2.52
N PHE A 575 1.39 -101.05 2.65
CA PHE A 575 2.57 -100.57 1.94
C PHE A 575 2.67 -101.27 0.59
N ILE A 576 2.75 -100.49 -0.48
CA ILE A 576 2.78 -100.98 -1.86
C ILE A 576 4.11 -100.58 -2.47
N ASP A 577 4.81 -101.55 -3.07
CA ASP A 577 6.08 -101.35 -3.78
C ASP A 577 6.04 -102.02 -5.15
N ILE A 578 6.67 -101.41 -6.15
CA ILE A 578 6.73 -101.95 -7.52
C ILE A 578 7.98 -102.81 -7.66
N VAL A 579 7.77 -104.14 -7.68
CA VAL A 579 8.86 -105.12 -7.83
C VAL A 579 9.70 -104.84 -9.09
N GLU A 580 11.01 -104.77 -8.92
CA GLU A 580 11.99 -104.51 -9.98
C GLU A 580 11.81 -103.18 -10.76
N PHE A 581 11.27 -102.12 -10.14
CA PHE A 581 11.10 -100.82 -10.82
C PHE A 581 12.39 -100.25 -11.44
N LYS A 582 13.57 -100.53 -10.85
CA LYS A 582 14.88 -100.16 -11.43
C LYS A 582 15.09 -100.73 -12.82
N PHE A 583 14.62 -101.96 -13.08
CA PHE A 583 14.70 -102.57 -14.41
C PHE A 583 13.89 -101.77 -15.42
N ILE A 584 12.68 -101.31 -15.05
CA ILE A 584 11.85 -100.46 -15.90
C ILE A 584 12.60 -99.17 -16.29
N ASN A 585 13.21 -98.49 -15.31
CA ASN A 585 14.02 -97.28 -15.57
C ASN A 585 15.25 -97.57 -16.45
N SER A 586 15.95 -98.69 -16.22
CA SER A 586 17.15 -99.05 -16.99
C SER A 586 16.85 -99.53 -18.40
N SER A 587 15.70 -100.17 -18.63
CA SER A 587 15.33 -100.74 -19.92
C SER A 587 14.56 -99.77 -20.82
N PHE A 588 13.72 -98.90 -20.24
CA PHE A 588 12.81 -98.03 -21.00
C PHE A 588 13.04 -96.53 -20.74
N GLY A 589 13.99 -96.19 -19.86
CA GLY A 589 14.29 -94.82 -19.47
C GLY A 589 13.39 -94.30 -18.35
N TYR A 590 13.86 -93.23 -17.69
CA TYR A 590 13.17 -92.61 -16.55
C TYR A 590 11.80 -92.03 -16.91
N GLU A 591 11.60 -91.55 -18.15
CA GLU A 591 10.30 -91.02 -18.59
C GLU A 591 9.19 -92.08 -18.58
N GLU A 592 9.50 -93.31 -19.00
CA GLU A 592 8.54 -94.41 -18.96
C GLU A 592 8.33 -94.94 -17.54
N GLY A 593 9.37 -94.95 -16.69
CA GLY A 593 9.21 -95.22 -15.26
C GLY A 593 8.26 -94.22 -14.57
N ASP A 594 8.44 -92.93 -14.86
CA ASP A 594 7.56 -91.85 -14.40
C ASP A 594 6.11 -92.03 -14.86
N ARG A 595 5.90 -92.52 -16.09
CA ARG A 595 4.58 -92.82 -16.64
C ARG A 595 3.91 -94.00 -15.93
N VAL A 596 4.68 -95.02 -15.56
CA VAL A 596 4.20 -96.15 -14.75
C VAL A 596 3.74 -95.65 -13.39
N LEU A 597 4.55 -94.85 -12.70
CA LEU A 597 4.22 -94.29 -11.38
C LEU A 597 2.94 -93.45 -11.40
N LYS A 598 2.76 -92.60 -12.42
CA LYS A 598 1.52 -91.83 -12.63
C LYS A 598 0.30 -92.74 -12.80
N LYS A 599 0.42 -93.80 -13.60
CA LYS A 599 -0.68 -94.75 -13.81
C LYS A 599 -1.04 -95.52 -12.54
N VAL A 600 -0.04 -95.97 -11.78
CA VAL A 600 -0.27 -96.63 -10.48
C VAL A 600 -0.97 -95.68 -9.52
N SER A 601 -0.50 -94.44 -9.42
CA SER A 601 -1.14 -93.43 -8.60
C SER A 601 -2.60 -93.17 -8.99
N SER A 602 -2.90 -93.01 -10.29
CA SER A 602 -4.28 -92.83 -10.75
C SER A 602 -5.16 -94.06 -10.51
N ALA A 603 -4.59 -95.26 -10.59
CA ALA A 603 -5.31 -96.49 -10.27
C ALA A 603 -5.65 -96.56 -8.76
N LEU A 604 -4.70 -96.26 -7.88
CA LEU A 604 -4.92 -96.20 -6.43
C LEU A 604 -5.95 -95.12 -6.05
N GLU A 605 -5.86 -93.94 -6.65
CA GLU A 605 -6.83 -92.87 -6.42
C GLU A 605 -8.25 -93.26 -6.84
N GLY A 606 -8.40 -93.98 -7.96
CA GLY A 606 -9.69 -94.48 -8.45
C GLY A 606 -10.27 -95.64 -7.65
N LEU A 607 -9.50 -96.27 -6.76
CA LEU A 607 -9.95 -97.34 -5.86
C LEU A 607 -10.49 -96.83 -4.52
N LEU A 608 -10.28 -95.54 -4.20
CA LEU A 608 -10.78 -94.98 -2.94
C LEU A 608 -12.29 -94.69 -3.05
N GLU A 609 -13.09 -95.26 -2.16
CA GLU A 609 -14.55 -95.22 -2.23
C GLU A 609 -15.19 -94.19 -1.27
N GLY A 610 -14.44 -93.65 -0.30
CA GLY A 610 -15.01 -92.75 0.70
C GLY A 610 -14.04 -91.88 1.49
N PRO A 611 -14.56 -90.97 2.34
CA PRO A 611 -13.77 -89.97 3.06
C PRO A 611 -12.90 -90.55 4.20
N ARG A 612 -12.92 -91.87 4.38
CA ARG A 612 -12.15 -92.61 5.40
C ARG A 612 -10.91 -93.28 4.84
N GLU A 613 -10.69 -93.18 3.53
CA GLU A 613 -9.59 -93.80 2.83
C GLU A 613 -8.70 -92.71 2.24
N THR A 614 -7.39 -92.94 2.28
CA THR A 614 -6.40 -92.01 1.73
C THR A 614 -5.19 -92.83 1.32
N PHE A 615 -4.47 -92.37 0.31
CA PHE A 615 -3.21 -92.96 -0.09
C PHE A 615 -2.19 -91.85 -0.32
N ALA A 616 -0.91 -92.20 -0.23
CA ALA A 616 0.14 -91.29 -0.62
C ALA A 616 1.33 -92.01 -1.23
N ARG A 617 2.05 -91.30 -2.09
CA ARG A 617 3.38 -91.73 -2.51
C ARG A 617 4.41 -91.32 -1.45
N ILE A 618 5.21 -92.28 -1.00
CA ILE A 618 6.26 -92.03 0.00
C ILE A 618 7.52 -91.51 -0.66
N THR A 619 8.11 -92.33 -1.54
CA THR A 619 9.32 -92.05 -2.29
C THR A 619 9.51 -93.11 -3.36
N ALA A 620 10.11 -92.75 -4.51
CA ALA A 620 10.37 -93.69 -5.62
C ALA A 620 9.11 -94.50 -6.02
N ASP A 621 9.15 -95.81 -5.91
CA ASP A 621 8.12 -96.80 -6.22
C ASP A 621 7.20 -97.15 -5.04
N HIS A 622 7.40 -96.53 -3.88
CA HIS A 622 6.67 -96.85 -2.65
C HIS A 622 5.43 -95.97 -2.45
N PHE A 623 4.30 -96.62 -2.17
CA PHE A 623 3.02 -96.01 -1.79
C PHE A 623 2.53 -96.58 -0.44
N VAL A 624 1.67 -95.83 0.24
CA VAL A 624 1.00 -96.21 1.50
C VAL A 624 -0.46 -95.83 1.51
#